data_AF-A0A9W8F7N4-F1
#
_entry.id   AF-A0A9W8F7N4-F1
#
_cell.length_a   1.000
_cell.length_b   1.000
_cell.length_c   1.000
_cell.angle_alpha   90.00
_cell.angle_beta   90.00
_cell.angle_gamma   90.00
#
_symmetry.space_group_name_H-M   'P 1'
#
loop_
_entity.id
_entity.type
_entity.pdbx_description
1 polymer ?
#
loop_
_entity_poly.entity_id
_entity_poly.type
_entity_poly.pdbx_seq_one_letter_code
_entity_poly.pdbx_strand_id
1 'polypeptide(L)'
;MKAYHLALVRPADPVARRPTQILSSESDVSSFSFFQRGSVEEFLEFFSVTVAERTKVGQRQAVEENDNFAYAYRSLPNLCAIVITDREYPSRVALGLAAKMIDEYTKVHDGRFIDSAQGKAGFAVLKEFIGKYQDPKQADSIMKLQQELDETKVVLHNTMESLLERGEKLDALIERSNQLSSQSKMFYKTAKKTNSCCIVM
;
A
#
# COMPACT_ATOMS: atom_id res chain seq x y z
N MET A 1 -10.51 -7.88 -11.45
CA MET A 1 -9.15 -8.24 -10.98
C MET A 1 -8.13 -7.23 -11.48
N LYS A 2 -7.62 -6.37 -10.60
CA LYS A 2 -6.61 -5.36 -10.92
C LYS A 2 -5.75 -5.03 -9.70
N ALA A 3 -4.44 -4.90 -9.91
CA ALA A 3 -3.53 -4.30 -8.95
C ALA A 3 -3.37 -2.80 -9.26
N TYR A 4 -3.71 -1.94 -8.31
CA TYR A 4 -3.70 -0.48 -8.50
C TYR A 4 -2.37 0.15 -8.11
N HIS A 5 -1.72 -0.36 -7.06
CA HIS A 5 -0.53 0.28 -6.51
C HIS A 5 0.42 -0.73 -5.90
N LEU A 6 1.71 -0.58 -6.18
CA LEU A 6 2.80 -1.29 -5.53
C LEU A 6 3.73 -0.26 -4.90
N ALA A 7 3.98 -0.36 -3.60
CA ALA A 7 4.90 0.54 -2.90
C ALA A 7 5.86 -0.21 -1.98
N LEU A 8 7.10 0.28 -1.95
CA LEU A 8 8.10 -0.04 -0.95
C LEU A 8 8.27 1.19 -0.07
N VAL A 9 7.97 1.02 1.21
CA VAL A 9 7.96 2.08 2.20
C VAL A 9 8.93 1.73 3.32
N ARG A 10 9.75 2.69 3.72
CA ARG A 10 10.52 2.64 4.97
C ARG A 10 9.64 3.22 6.07
N PRO A 11 9.14 2.40 7.03
CA PRO A 11 8.34 2.91 8.13
C PRO A 11 9.17 3.83 9.03
N ALA A 12 8.50 4.74 9.75
CA ALA A 12 9.14 5.60 10.72
C ALA A 12 9.91 4.78 11.77
N ASP A 13 11.09 5.28 12.14
CA ASP A 13 11.91 4.74 13.20
C ASP A 13 11.98 5.77 14.33
N PRO A 14 11.25 5.56 15.44
CA PRO A 14 11.22 6.50 16.55
C PRO A 14 12.56 6.59 17.28
N VAL A 15 13.39 5.54 17.25
CA VAL A 15 14.72 5.53 17.89
C VAL A 15 15.68 6.40 17.09
N ALA A 16 15.65 6.28 15.76
CA ALA A 16 16.49 7.06 14.86
C ALA A 16 15.89 8.42 14.46
N ARG A 17 14.69 8.78 14.95
CA ARG A 17 13.93 10.00 14.59
C ARG A 17 13.76 10.19 13.08
N ARG A 18 13.54 9.11 12.35
CA ARG A 18 13.37 9.14 10.89
C ARG A 18 11.89 9.06 10.53
N PRO A 19 11.36 9.97 9.68
CA PRO A 19 9.99 9.89 9.23
C PRO A 19 9.80 8.75 8.23
N THR A 20 8.56 8.31 8.08
CA THR A 20 8.17 7.34 7.05
C THR A 20 8.45 7.90 5.66
N GLN A 21 9.01 7.07 4.79
CA GLN A 21 9.39 7.47 3.45
C GLN A 21 9.07 6.39 2.43
N ILE A 22 8.41 6.78 1.34
CA ILE A 22 8.25 5.94 0.18
C ILE A 22 9.60 5.85 -0.53
N LEU A 23 10.15 4.64 -0.60
CA LEU A 23 11.40 4.35 -1.26
C LEU A 23 11.20 4.16 -2.75
N SER A 24 10.12 3.49 -3.15
CA SER A 24 9.75 3.32 -4.54
C SER A 24 8.27 2.97 -4.63
N SER A 25 7.59 3.44 -5.67
CA SER A 25 6.17 3.22 -5.85
C SER A 25 5.81 3.25 -7.32
N GLU A 26 4.91 2.38 -7.74
CA GLU A 26 4.35 2.33 -9.09
C GLU A 26 2.83 2.13 -9.01
N SER A 27 2.10 2.88 -9.82
CA SER A 27 0.64 2.96 -9.80
C SER A 27 0.05 2.70 -11.17
N ASP A 28 -0.99 1.87 -11.26
CA ASP A 28 -1.83 1.71 -12.45
C ASP A 28 -3.25 2.23 -12.18
N VAL A 29 -3.42 3.53 -12.39
CA VAL A 29 -4.70 4.24 -12.28
C VAL A 29 -5.39 4.43 -13.64
N SER A 30 -5.03 3.64 -14.65
CA SER A 30 -5.59 3.78 -16.01
C SER A 30 -7.11 3.58 -16.08
N SER A 31 -7.68 2.84 -15.13
CA SER A 31 -9.12 2.59 -14.98
C SER A 31 -9.91 3.80 -14.49
N PHE A 32 -9.24 4.80 -13.91
CA PHE A 32 -9.89 6.01 -13.42
C PHE A 32 -9.92 7.10 -14.49
N SER A 33 -10.91 7.99 -14.41
CA SER A 33 -11.01 9.16 -15.29
C SER A 33 -9.75 10.00 -15.21
N PHE A 34 -9.27 10.49 -16.36
CA PHE A 34 -8.01 11.24 -16.47
C PHE A 34 -7.84 12.34 -15.41
N PHE A 35 -8.90 13.11 -15.14
CA PHE A 35 -8.90 14.21 -14.17
C PHE A 35 -8.83 13.77 -12.70
N GLN A 36 -9.15 12.52 -12.39
CA GLN A 36 -9.13 11.96 -11.03
C GLN A 36 -7.84 11.19 -10.74
N ARG A 37 -7.09 10.78 -11.77
CA ARG A 37 -5.89 9.93 -11.64
C ARG A 37 -4.86 10.49 -10.66
N GLY A 38 -4.58 11.79 -10.75
CA GLY A 38 -3.63 12.45 -9.84
C GLY A 38 -4.07 12.38 -8.38
N SER A 39 -5.36 12.63 -8.11
CA SER A 39 -5.88 12.51 -6.74
C SER A 39 -5.88 11.08 -6.23
N VAL A 40 -6.24 10.11 -7.07
CA VAL A 40 -6.22 8.69 -6.70
C VAL A 40 -4.80 8.24 -6.37
N GLU A 41 -3.81 8.64 -7.17
CA GLU A 41 -2.40 8.32 -6.92
C GLU A 41 -1.90 8.89 -5.58
N GLU A 42 -2.20 10.15 -5.28
CA GLU A 42 -1.87 10.75 -3.98
C GLU A 42 -2.53 10.00 -2.81
N PHE A 43 -3.77 9.53 -2.97
CA PHE A 43 -4.43 8.70 -1.95
C PHE A 43 -3.79 7.34 -1.78
N LEU A 44 -3.44 6.65 -2.87
CA LEU A 44 -2.77 5.35 -2.82
C LEU A 44 -1.43 5.45 -2.07
N GLU A 45 -0.67 6.52 -2.29
CA GLU A 45 0.56 6.81 -1.56
C GLU A 45 0.31 7.09 -0.07
N PHE A 46 -0.67 7.94 0.24
CA PHE A 46 -1.04 8.26 1.62
C PHE A 46 -1.51 7.03 2.41
N PHE A 47 -2.35 6.19 1.79
CA PHE A 47 -2.80 4.94 2.38
C PHE A 47 -1.62 3.99 2.61
N SER A 48 -0.72 3.87 1.65
CA SER A 48 0.48 3.05 1.79
C SER A 48 1.33 3.50 2.98
N VAL A 49 1.57 4.80 3.12
CA VAL A 49 2.32 5.33 4.28
C VAL A 49 1.63 5.01 5.59
N THR A 50 0.31 5.20 5.66
CA THR A 50 -0.47 4.97 6.89
C THR A 50 -0.46 3.50 7.31
N VAL A 51 -0.64 2.57 6.35
CA VAL A 51 -0.62 1.12 6.63
C VAL A 51 0.80 0.68 7.01
N ALA A 52 1.84 1.21 6.36
CA ALA A 52 3.24 0.89 6.70
C ALA A 52 3.59 1.25 8.15
N GLU A 53 3.13 2.40 8.64
CA GLU A 53 3.38 2.86 10.01
C GLU A 53 2.72 1.98 11.07
N ARG A 54 1.56 1.39 10.76
CA ARG A 54 0.80 0.53 11.67
C ARG A 54 1.11 -0.95 11.52
N THR A 55 1.93 -1.33 10.55
CA THR A 55 2.37 -2.72 10.35
C THR A 55 3.60 -3.04 11.19
N LYS A 56 3.52 -4.05 12.05
CA LYS A 56 4.65 -4.50 12.88
C LYS A 56 5.62 -5.37 12.08
N VAL A 57 6.87 -5.43 12.52
CA VAL A 57 7.91 -6.28 11.88
C VAL A 57 7.50 -7.76 11.99
N GLY A 58 7.67 -8.50 10.90
CA GLY A 58 7.26 -9.90 10.76
C GLY A 58 5.78 -10.11 10.51
N GLN A 59 4.96 -9.05 10.46
CA GLN A 59 3.53 -9.15 10.30
C GLN A 59 3.10 -9.00 8.83
N ARG A 60 2.07 -9.76 8.46
CA ARG A 60 1.27 -9.59 7.24
C ARG A 60 -0.09 -9.03 7.64
N GLN A 61 -0.50 -7.95 7.00
CA GLN A 61 -1.80 -7.31 7.23
C GLN A 61 -2.56 -7.17 5.91
N ALA A 62 -3.88 -7.27 6.00
CA ALA A 62 -4.79 -6.97 4.91
C ALA A 62 -5.82 -5.98 5.44
N VAL A 63 -5.99 -4.86 4.74
CA VAL A 63 -6.93 -3.81 5.09
C VAL A 63 -7.94 -3.70 3.97
N GLU A 64 -9.20 -4.00 4.27
CA GLU A 64 -10.32 -3.76 3.38
C GLU A 64 -10.73 -2.28 3.50
N GLU A 65 -10.94 -1.61 2.38
CA GLU A 65 -11.45 -0.24 2.34
C GLU A 65 -12.37 -0.12 1.11
N ASN A 66 -13.67 -0.14 1.36
CA ASN A 66 -14.72 -0.26 0.34
C ASN A 66 -14.50 -1.53 -0.52
N ASP A 67 -14.34 -1.39 -1.84
CA ASP A 67 -14.13 -2.50 -2.79
C ASP A 67 -12.64 -2.85 -3.05
N ASN A 68 -11.73 -2.23 -2.30
CA ASN A 68 -10.29 -2.39 -2.47
C ASN A 68 -9.65 -3.03 -1.23
N PHE A 69 -8.53 -3.71 -1.45
CA PHE A 69 -7.70 -4.29 -0.39
C PHE A 69 -6.30 -3.73 -0.45
N ALA A 70 -5.76 -3.32 0.69
CA ALA A 70 -4.35 -3.00 0.88
C ALA A 70 -3.67 -4.15 1.66
N TYR A 71 -2.78 -4.87 0.98
CA TYR A 71 -1.97 -5.92 1.58
C TYR A 71 -0.61 -5.34 1.96
N ALA A 72 -0.24 -5.45 3.22
CA ALA A 72 1.05 -5.01 3.73
C ALA A 72 1.85 -6.19 4.27
N TYR A 73 3.14 -6.19 3.94
CA TYR A 73 4.10 -7.14 4.51
C TYR A 73 5.35 -6.40 4.94
N ARG A 74 5.66 -6.49 6.24
CA ARG A 74 6.87 -5.89 6.81
C ARG A 74 7.84 -6.99 7.23
N SER A 75 8.71 -7.40 6.32
CA SER A 75 9.72 -8.42 6.62
C SER A 75 10.87 -7.88 7.48
N LEU A 76 11.28 -6.62 7.27
CA LEU A 76 12.42 -6.00 7.92
C LEU A 76 11.99 -4.75 8.71
N PRO A 77 12.76 -4.33 9.74
CA PRO A 77 12.43 -3.13 10.51
C PRO A 77 12.37 -1.87 9.65
N ASN A 78 13.21 -1.75 8.63
CA ASN A 78 13.32 -0.58 7.76
C ASN A 78 12.68 -0.77 6.38
N LEU A 79 11.91 -1.85 6.15
CA LEU A 79 11.29 -2.10 4.85
C LEU A 79 9.92 -2.79 4.98
N CYS A 80 8.92 -2.16 4.37
CA CYS A 80 7.55 -2.64 4.25
C CYS A 80 7.12 -2.59 2.78
N ALA A 81 6.57 -3.68 2.27
CA ALA A 81 5.95 -3.73 0.95
C ALA A 81 4.43 -3.63 1.08
N ILE A 82 3.82 -2.86 0.19
CA ILE A 82 2.38 -2.62 0.14
C ILE A 82 1.89 -2.85 -1.28
N VAL A 83 0.79 -3.58 -1.38
CA VAL A 83 0.12 -3.93 -2.64
C VAL A 83 -1.36 -3.60 -2.48
N ILE A 84 -1.87 -2.67 -3.27
CA ILE A 84 -3.28 -2.27 -3.27
C ILE A 84 -3.94 -2.86 -4.50
N THR A 85 -5.03 -3.61 -4.31
CA THR A 85 -5.76 -4.30 -5.37
C THR A 85 -7.27 -4.13 -5.22
N ASP A 86 -8.02 -4.55 -6.23
CA ASP A 86 -9.45 -4.80 -6.06
C ASP A 86 -9.72 -6.05 -5.20
N ARG A 87 -10.96 -6.19 -4.74
CA ARG A 87 -11.46 -7.35 -3.98
C ARG A 87 -11.36 -8.69 -4.73
N GLU A 88 -11.46 -8.66 -6.05
CA GLU A 88 -11.39 -9.88 -6.86
C GLU A 88 -9.97 -10.43 -6.98
N TYR A 89 -8.95 -9.59 -6.78
CA TYR A 89 -7.56 -10.01 -6.86
C TYR A 89 -7.21 -11.02 -5.75
N PRO A 90 -6.60 -12.17 -6.07
CA PRO A 90 -6.28 -13.18 -5.07
C PRO A 90 -5.32 -12.66 -3.99
N SER A 91 -5.77 -12.66 -2.73
CA SER A 91 -4.99 -12.19 -1.58
C SER A 91 -3.61 -12.87 -1.47
N ARG A 92 -3.54 -14.16 -1.79
CA ARG A 92 -2.29 -14.94 -1.78
C ARG A 92 -1.27 -14.39 -2.77
N VAL A 93 -1.72 -14.00 -3.97
CA VAL A 93 -0.84 -13.45 -5.00
C VAL A 93 -0.36 -12.06 -4.58
N ALA A 94 -1.23 -11.23 -3.99
CA ALA A 94 -0.85 -9.90 -3.52
C ALA A 94 0.20 -9.96 -2.38
N LEU A 95 0.01 -10.83 -1.38
CA LEU A 95 0.97 -11.01 -0.29
C LEU A 95 2.29 -11.62 -0.76
N GLY A 96 2.23 -12.59 -1.67
CA GLY A 96 3.44 -13.16 -2.25
C GLY A 96 4.18 -12.17 -3.16
N LEU A 97 3.47 -11.28 -3.85
CA LEU A 97 4.06 -10.18 -4.60
C LEU A 97 4.77 -9.20 -3.65
N ALA A 98 4.16 -8.86 -2.51
CA ALA A 98 4.78 -8.03 -1.49
C ALA A 98 6.09 -8.65 -0.97
N ALA A 99 6.10 -9.96 -0.70
CA ALA A 99 7.32 -10.68 -0.31
C ALA A 99 8.40 -10.64 -1.40
N LYS A 100 8.02 -10.90 -2.66
CA LYS A 100 8.94 -10.84 -3.80
C LYS A 100 9.51 -9.44 -4.04
N MET A 101 8.72 -8.39 -3.83
CA MET A 101 9.18 -7.00 -3.92
C MET A 101 10.28 -6.72 -2.90
N ILE A 102 10.13 -7.20 -1.66
CA ILE A 102 11.16 -7.06 -0.62
C ILE A 102 12.43 -7.82 -1.02
N ASP A 103 12.30 -9.06 -1.48
CA ASP A 103 13.42 -9.91 -1.87
C ASP A 103 14.25 -9.33 -3.02
N GLU A 104 13.60 -8.81 -4.07
CA GLU A 104 14.32 -8.17 -5.17
C GLU A 104 14.95 -6.84 -4.76
N TYR A 105 14.29 -6.08 -3.88
CA TYR A 105 14.83 -4.82 -3.42
C TYR A 105 16.07 -5.00 -2.53
N THR A 106 16.08 -6.01 -1.66
CA THR A 106 17.23 -6.32 -0.79
C THR A 106 18.41 -6.95 -1.53
N LYS A 107 18.17 -7.57 -2.71
CA LYS A 107 19.26 -8.03 -3.60
C LYS A 107 20.00 -6.88 -4.27
N VAL A 108 19.30 -5.79 -4.58
CA VAL A 108 19.86 -4.63 -5.30
C VAL A 108 20.39 -3.57 -4.32
N HIS A 109 19.72 -3.41 -3.18
CA HIS A 109 20.03 -2.38 -2.20
C HIS A 109 20.35 -2.96 -0.83
N ASP A 110 21.55 -2.68 -0.33
CA ASP A 110 21.93 -3.00 1.04
C ASP A 110 21.08 -2.22 2.06
N GLY A 111 20.91 -2.77 3.27
CA GLY A 111 20.16 -2.11 4.35
C GLY A 111 20.62 -0.67 4.67
N ARG A 112 21.91 -0.36 4.47
CA ARG A 112 22.45 1.00 4.61
C ARG A 112 21.90 1.98 3.58
N PHE A 113 21.69 1.52 2.34
CA PHE A 113 21.05 2.33 1.29
C PHE A 113 19.59 2.60 1.63
N ILE A 114 18.88 1.58 2.11
CA ILE A 114 17.48 1.71 2.56
C ILE A 114 17.39 2.76 3.68
N ASP A 115 18.34 2.74 4.60
CA ASP A 115 18.40 3.67 5.72
C ASP A 115 18.77 5.11 5.34
N SER A 116 19.60 5.29 4.31
CA SER A 116 20.08 6.60 3.84
C SER A 116 19.26 7.18 2.69
N ALA A 117 18.41 6.40 2.05
CA ALA A 117 17.59 6.83 0.92
C ALA A 117 16.79 8.07 1.29
N GLN A 118 16.91 9.10 0.44
CA GLN A 118 16.11 10.32 0.50
C GLN A 118 15.33 10.43 -0.82
N GLY A 119 14.02 10.29 -0.72
CA GLY A 119 13.09 10.36 -1.84
C GLY A 119 12.80 9.00 -2.48
N LYS A 120 12.07 9.04 -3.59
CA LYS A 120 11.73 7.86 -4.39
C LYS A 120 12.96 7.47 -5.23
N ALA A 121 13.60 6.36 -4.87
CA ALA A 121 14.57 5.70 -5.71
C ALA A 121 13.85 5.00 -6.88
N GLY A 122 14.36 5.20 -8.10
CA GLY A 122 13.85 4.52 -9.27
C GLY A 122 14.11 3.02 -9.17
N PHE A 123 13.06 2.21 -9.17
CA PHE A 123 13.16 0.76 -9.15
C PHE A 123 12.32 0.19 -10.30
N ALA A 124 12.94 0.08 -11.48
CA ALA A 124 12.27 -0.31 -12.72
C ALA A 124 11.54 -1.66 -12.63
N VAL A 125 12.01 -2.54 -11.74
CA VAL A 125 11.40 -3.85 -11.45
C VAL A 125 9.94 -3.71 -10.99
N LEU A 126 9.58 -2.65 -10.24
CA LEU A 126 8.19 -2.43 -9.82
C LEU A 126 7.26 -2.18 -11.01
N LYS A 127 7.75 -1.47 -12.03
CA LYS A 127 6.99 -1.18 -13.23
C LYS A 127 6.75 -2.44 -14.06
N GLU A 128 7.72 -3.35 -14.09
CA GLU A 128 7.53 -4.67 -14.69
C GLU A 128 6.57 -5.53 -13.87
N PHE A 129 6.65 -5.46 -12.54
CA PHE A 129 5.80 -6.24 -11.65
C PHE A 129 4.34 -5.82 -11.73
N ILE A 130 4.04 -4.51 -11.72
CA ILE A 130 2.66 -4.04 -11.81
C ILE A 130 2.03 -4.46 -13.15
N GLY A 131 2.78 -4.46 -14.25
CA GLY A 131 2.28 -4.92 -15.55
C GLY A 131 2.12 -6.45 -15.62
N LYS A 132 3.15 -7.20 -15.19
CA LYS A 132 3.17 -8.67 -15.30
C LYS A 132 2.14 -9.33 -14.39
N TYR A 133 2.03 -8.86 -13.14
CA TYR A 133 1.13 -9.46 -12.16
C TYR A 133 -0.26 -8.83 -12.15
N GLN A 134 -0.64 -8.03 -13.17
CA GLN A 134 -2.05 -7.78 -13.43
C GLN A 134 -2.81 -9.09 -13.68
N ASP A 135 -2.15 -10.07 -14.32
CA ASP A 135 -2.68 -11.43 -14.43
C ASP A 135 -2.16 -12.30 -13.27
N PRO A 136 -3.02 -12.68 -12.31
CA PRO A 136 -2.62 -13.50 -11.17
C PRO A 136 -2.08 -14.88 -11.59
N LYS A 137 -2.40 -15.37 -12.79
CA LYS A 137 -1.90 -16.66 -13.30
C LYS A 137 -0.40 -16.63 -13.58
N GLN A 138 0.17 -15.47 -13.88
CA GLN A 138 1.62 -15.34 -14.08
C GLN A 138 2.43 -15.36 -12.78
N ALA A 139 1.73 -15.52 -11.65
CA ALA A 139 2.30 -15.61 -10.31
C ALA A 139 2.82 -17.01 -9.96
N ASP A 140 3.04 -17.93 -10.91
CA ASP A 140 3.55 -19.29 -10.63
C ASP A 140 4.84 -19.30 -9.78
N SER A 141 5.75 -18.34 -10.03
CA SER A 141 6.96 -18.16 -9.21
C SER A 141 6.67 -17.67 -7.78
N ILE A 142 5.58 -16.94 -7.60
CA ILE A 142 5.07 -16.49 -6.29
C ILE A 142 4.33 -17.63 -5.60
N MET A 143 3.68 -18.53 -6.35
CA MET A 143 3.01 -19.70 -5.80
C MET A 143 4.00 -20.67 -5.12
N LYS A 144 5.28 -20.70 -5.50
CA LYS A 144 6.30 -21.47 -4.76
C LYS A 144 6.56 -20.93 -3.35
N LEU A 145 6.31 -19.64 -3.11
CA LEU A 145 6.34 -19.05 -1.76
C LEU A 145 5.07 -19.38 -0.96
N GLN A 146 4.08 -20.12 -1.51
CA GLN A 146 2.83 -20.44 -0.82
C GLN A 146 3.00 -21.25 0.46
N GLN A 147 4.03 -22.10 0.52
CA GLN A 147 4.19 -22.99 1.68
C GLN A 147 4.48 -22.19 2.96
N GLU A 148 5.18 -21.06 2.86
CA GLU A 148 5.42 -20.14 3.99
C GLU A 148 4.22 -19.21 4.26
N LEU A 149 3.43 -18.89 3.23
CA LEU A 149 2.27 -17.98 3.34
C LEU A 149 1.07 -18.66 4.00
N ASP A 150 0.83 -19.95 3.74
CA ASP A 150 -0.31 -20.68 4.32
C ASP A 150 -0.14 -20.92 5.84
N GLU A 151 1.11 -20.93 6.34
CA GLU A 151 1.41 -21.03 7.79
C GLU A 151 1.34 -19.66 8.50
N THR A 152 1.43 -18.55 7.76
CA THR A 152 1.49 -17.22 8.36
C THR A 152 0.12 -16.57 8.50
N LYS A 153 -0.26 -16.31 9.76
CA LYS A 153 -1.51 -15.60 10.09
C LYS A 153 -1.50 -14.19 9.49
N VAL A 154 -2.42 -13.95 8.55
CA VAL A 154 -2.72 -12.62 8.03
C VAL A 154 -3.69 -11.94 8.99
N VAL A 155 -3.34 -10.74 9.46
CA VAL A 155 -4.25 -9.94 10.28
C VAL A 155 -5.14 -9.12 9.36
N LEU A 156 -6.43 -9.42 9.36
CA LEU A 156 -7.43 -8.75 8.55
C LEU A 156 -8.07 -7.59 9.34
N HIS A 157 -8.14 -6.44 8.70
CA HIS A 157 -8.77 -5.23 9.16
C HIS A 157 -9.89 -4.86 8.17
N ASN A 158 -11.12 -4.68 8.66
CA ASN A 158 -12.28 -4.44 7.78
C ASN A 158 -12.31 -3.01 7.21
N THR A 159 -11.66 -2.06 7.87
CA THR A 159 -11.58 -0.66 7.45
C THR A 159 -10.23 -0.07 7.85
N MET A 160 -9.80 0.98 7.15
CA MET A 160 -8.63 1.76 7.57
C MET A 160 -8.79 2.34 8.98
N GLU A 161 -10.01 2.71 9.37
CA GLU A 161 -10.30 3.20 10.73
C GLU A 161 -9.97 2.16 11.82
N SER A 162 -10.08 0.86 11.51
CA SER A 162 -9.72 -0.20 12.46
C SER A 162 -8.21 -0.35 12.69
N LEU A 163 -7.38 0.25 11.83
CA LEU A 163 -5.94 0.39 12.06
C LEU A 163 -5.56 1.62 12.88
N LEU A 164 -6.47 2.59 13.00
CA LEU A 164 -6.23 3.85 13.71
C LEU A 164 -6.30 3.66 15.23
N GLU A 165 -5.64 4.55 15.97
CA GLU A 165 -5.72 4.50 17.43
C GLU A 165 -7.09 5.00 17.92
N ARG A 166 -7.45 4.61 19.15
CA ARG A 166 -8.72 5.04 19.75
C ARG A 166 -8.78 6.57 19.82
N GLY A 167 -9.75 7.16 19.12
CA GLY A 167 -9.97 8.61 19.10
C GLY A 167 -9.31 9.34 17.92
N GLU A 168 -8.55 8.63 17.10
CA GLU A 168 -8.02 9.14 15.83
C GLU A 168 -9.03 8.92 14.70
N LYS A 169 -9.21 9.94 13.85
CA LYS A 169 -10.15 9.89 12.72
C LYS A 169 -9.39 10.02 11.40
N LEU A 170 -9.74 9.20 10.42
CA LEU A 170 -9.16 9.24 9.08
C LEU A 170 -9.27 10.64 8.46
N ASP A 171 -10.42 11.31 8.63
CA ASP A 171 -10.66 12.65 8.11
C ASP A 171 -9.67 13.69 8.70
N ALA A 172 -9.28 13.53 9.97
CA ALA A 172 -8.32 14.42 10.62
C ALA A 172 -6.88 14.17 10.12
N LEU A 173 -6.54 12.92 9.82
CA LEU A 173 -5.26 12.56 9.20
C LEU A 173 -5.15 13.12 7.79
N ILE A 174 -6.20 13.00 6.97
CA ILE A 174 -6.26 13.55 5.62
C ILE A 174 -6.10 15.07 5.64
N GLU A 175 -6.78 15.75 6.55
CA GLU A 175 -6.70 17.22 6.65
C GLU A 175 -5.29 17.71 7.02
N ARG A 176 -4.60 17.00 7.91
CA ARG A 176 -3.23 17.30 8.36
C ARG A 176 -2.14 16.82 7.40
N SER A 177 -2.46 15.89 6.49
CA SER A 177 -1.47 15.30 5.59
C SER A 177 -0.89 16.35 4.63
N ASN A 178 0.45 16.39 4.54
CA ASN A 178 1.17 17.18 3.53
C ASN A 178 1.38 16.40 2.21
N GLN A 179 1.01 15.11 2.18
CA GLN A 179 1.13 14.26 0.99
C GLN A 179 -0.06 14.45 0.03
N LEU A 180 -1.18 14.96 0.53
CA LEU A 180 -2.39 15.19 -0.26
C LEU A 180 -2.49 16.66 -0.66
N SER A 181 -2.65 16.92 -1.95
CA SER A 181 -2.95 18.25 -2.45
C SER A 181 -4.33 18.72 -2.00
N SER A 182 -4.55 20.03 -2.00
CA SER A 182 -5.87 20.62 -1.70
C SER A 182 -6.98 20.06 -2.58
N GLN A 183 -6.66 19.75 -3.85
CA GLN A 183 -7.58 19.13 -4.79
C GLN A 183 -7.97 17.71 -4.35
N SER A 184 -7.00 16.89 -3.97
CA SER A 184 -7.25 15.52 -3.49
C SER A 184 -8.03 15.50 -2.18
N LYS A 185 -7.72 16.39 -1.24
CA LYS A 185 -8.51 16.56 -0.01
C LYS A 185 -9.96 16.91 -0.31
N MET A 186 -10.20 17.82 -1.25
CA MET A 186 -11.57 18.16 -1.70
C MET A 186 -12.25 16.99 -2.41
N PHE A 187 -11.52 16.25 -3.26
CA PHE A 187 -12.04 15.09 -3.97
C PHE A 187 -12.58 14.04 -2.99
N TYR A 188 -11.81 13.68 -1.96
CA TYR A 188 -12.25 12.75 -0.93
C TYR A 188 -13.45 13.26 -0.14
N LYS A 189 -13.44 14.53 0.29
CA LYS A 189 -14.58 15.14 1.01
C LYS A 189 -15.86 15.09 0.16
N THR A 190 -15.76 15.34 -1.15
CA THR A 190 -16.90 15.27 -2.07
C THR A 190 -17.35 13.83 -2.30
N ALA A 191 -16.44 12.90 -2.56
CA ALA A 191 -16.76 11.49 -2.77
C ALA A 191 -17.47 10.87 -1.56
N LYS A 192 -16.99 11.16 -0.34
CA LYS A 192 -17.62 10.72 0.91
C LYS A 192 -19.05 11.27 1.04
N LYS A 193 -19.27 12.55 0.72
CA LYS A 193 -20.60 13.17 0.74
C LYS A 193 -21.55 12.58 -0.29
N THR A 194 -21.07 12.29 -1.50
CA THR A 194 -21.89 11.68 -2.56
C THR A 194 -22.31 10.26 -2.19
N ASN A 195 -21.41 9.47 -1.60
CA ASN A 195 -21.71 8.11 -1.13
C ASN A 195 -22.56 8.08 0.16
N SER A 196 -22.58 9.17 0.93
CA SER A 196 -23.43 9.29 2.13
C SER A 196 -24.84 9.82 1.84
N CYS A 197 -25.08 10.37 0.66
CA CYS A 197 -26.32 11.07 0.31
C CYS A 197 -27.13 10.28 -0.73
N CYS A 198 -27.47 9.04 -0.38
CA CYS A 198 -28.52 8.23 -1.00
C CYS A 198 -28.89 7.04 -0.08
N ILE A 199 -29.35 7.37 1.14
CA ILE A 199 -30.52 6.66 1.70
C ILE A 199 -31.72 7.47 1.18
N VAL A 200 -32.01 7.36 -0.12
CA VAL A 200 -33.32 7.79 -0.62
C VAL A 200 -34.18 6.53 -0.62
N MET A 201 -34.83 6.38 0.55
CA MET A 201 -35.95 5.50 0.90
C MET A 201 -35.69 4.00 1.00
#